data_AF-A0A2M7NL94-F1
#
_entry.id   AF-A0A2M7NL94-F1
#
_cell.length_a   1.000
_cell.length_b   1.000
_cell.length_c   1.000
_cell.angle_alpha   90.00
_cell.angle_beta   90.00
_cell.angle_gamma   90.00
#
_symmetry.space_group_name_H-M   'P 1'
#
loop_
_entity.id
_entity.type
_entity.pdbx_description
1 polymer ?
#
loop_
_entity_poly.entity_id
_entity_poly.type
_entity_poly.pdbx_seq_one_letter_code
_entity_poly.pdbx_strand_id
1 'polypeptide(L)' 'NSDVIKDEKGFVETGRNLLAYDEIKKIWKHKREPFSLETSVKGIFAVGDVRAIAMNRVASAVGEGAMAISFVHKYLAEN' A
#
# COMPACT_ATOMS: atom_id res chain seq x y z
N ASN A 1 -11.80 -12.88 -5.98
CA ASN A 1 -11.92 -11.68 -5.15
C ASN A 1 -10.55 -11.37 -4.58
N SER A 2 -9.87 -10.32 -5.03
CA SER A 2 -8.58 -9.91 -4.46
C SER A 2 -8.85 -8.88 -3.38
N ASP A 3 -9.22 -9.37 -2.19
CA ASP A 3 -9.51 -8.49 -1.06
C ASP A 3 -8.21 -7.85 -0.56
N VAL A 4 -8.22 -6.53 -0.44
CA VAL A 4 -7.11 -5.77 0.11
C VAL A 4 -6.99 -6.07 1.61
N ILE A 5 -5.78 -6.33 2.10
CA ILE A 5 -5.53 -6.55 3.53
C ILE A 5 -5.84 -5.26 4.29
N LYS A 6 -6.57 -5.41 5.40
CA LYS A 6 -6.97 -4.33 6.29
C LYS A 6 -6.60 -4.70 7.73
N ASP A 7 -6.41 -3.69 8.56
CA ASP A 7 -6.26 -3.85 9.99
C ASP A 7 -7.60 -4.26 10.67
N GLU A 8 -7.57 -4.48 11.98
CA GLU A 8 -8.75 -4.83 12.78
C GLU A 8 -9.86 -3.77 12.75
N LYS A 9 -9.52 -2.53 12.39
CA LYS A 9 -10.45 -1.39 12.29
C LYS A 9 -10.99 -1.21 10.87
N GLY A 10 -10.52 -2.00 9.91
CA GLY A 10 -10.93 -1.95 8.51
C GLY A 10 -10.18 -0.93 7.66
N PHE A 11 -9.09 -0.35 8.14
CA PHE A 11 -8.23 0.52 7.34
C PHE A 11 -7.23 -0.30 6.50
N VAL A 12 -6.88 0.21 5.32
CA VAL A 12 -6.02 -0.49 4.37
C VAL A 12 -4.57 -0.53 4.86
N GLU A 13 -3.97 -1.72 4.84
CA GLU A 13 -2.55 -1.90 5.11
C GLU A 13 -1.71 -1.65 3.86
N THR A 14 -0.55 -1.02 4.04
CA THR A 14 0.31 -0.59 2.94
C THR A 14 1.80 -0.82 3.24
N GLY A 15 2.58 -1.02 2.19
CA GLY A 15 4.03 -1.07 2.28
C GLY A 15 4.53 -2.18 3.19
N ARG A 16 5.58 -1.88 3.97
CA ARG A 16 6.22 -2.86 4.85
C ARG A 16 5.33 -3.39 5.96
N ASN A 17 4.28 -2.67 6.34
CA ASN A 17 3.34 -3.16 7.37
C ASN A 17 2.64 -4.44 6.94
N LEU A 18 2.44 -4.63 5.62
CA LEU A 18 1.89 -5.86 5.07
C LEU A 18 2.73 -7.09 5.46
N LEU A 19 4.04 -6.94 5.67
CA LEU A 19 4.94 -8.03 6.04
C LEU A 19 4.66 -8.63 7.43
N ALA A 20 3.90 -7.92 8.28
CA ALA A 20 3.43 -8.44 9.56
C ALA A 20 2.27 -9.45 9.42
N TYR A 21 1.59 -9.48 8.26
CA TYR A 21 0.41 -10.31 8.02
C TYR A 21 0.79 -11.63 7.36
N ASP A 22 0.38 -12.76 7.92
CA ASP A 22 0.69 -14.08 7.33
C ASP A 22 0.03 -14.29 5.96
N GLU A 23 -1.09 -13.61 5.67
CA GLU A 23 -1.70 -13.69 4.34
C GLU A 23 -0.79 -13.15 3.24
N ILE A 24 0.03 -12.12 3.52
CA ILE A 24 0.90 -11.49 2.51
C ILE A 24 1.87 -12.51 1.91
N LYS A 25 2.36 -13.46 2.72
CA LYS A 25 3.33 -14.48 2.30
C LYS A 25 2.77 -15.39 1.20
N LYS A 26 1.44 -15.53 1.13
CA LYS A 26 0.76 -16.37 0.14
C LYS A 26 0.42 -15.59 -1.15
N ILE A 27 0.11 -14.30 -1.03
CA ILE A 27 -0.33 -13.46 -2.15
C ILE A 27 0.81 -12.71 -2.83
N TRP A 28 1.83 -12.30 -2.09
CA TRP A 28 2.92 -11.49 -2.60
C TRP A 28 4.04 -12.34 -3.19
N LYS A 29 3.96 -12.58 -4.50
CA LYS A 29 4.91 -13.44 -5.23
C LYS A 29 6.08 -12.69 -5.88
N HIS A 30 6.18 -11.38 -5.65
CA HIS A 30 7.25 -10.56 -6.21
C HIS A 30 8.53 -10.62 -5.38
N LYS A 31 9.69 -10.56 -6.07
CA LYS A 31 11.01 -10.55 -5.43
C LYS A 31 11.25 -9.33 -4.54
N ARG A 32 10.57 -8.21 -4.83
CA ARG A 32 10.66 -6.99 -4.05
C ARG A 32 9.58 -6.93 -2.97
N GLU A 33 9.86 -6.18 -1.92
CA GLU A 33 8.84 -5.75 -0.96
C GLU A 33 7.79 -4.83 -1.62
N PRO A 34 6.58 -4.71 -1.03
CA PRO A 34 5.62 -3.68 -1.43
C PRO A 34 6.21 -2.28 -1.27
N PHE A 35 5.93 -1.38 -2.22
CA PHE A 35 6.28 0.03 -2.05
C PHE A 35 5.50 0.66 -0.90
N SER A 36 5.98 1.75 -0.30
CA SER A 36 5.43 2.32 0.94
C SER A 36 3.91 2.54 0.99
N LEU A 37 3.30 2.87 -0.16
CA LEU A 37 1.86 3.14 -0.29
C LEU A 37 1.10 2.03 -1.01
N GLU A 38 1.80 0.97 -1.41
CA GLU A 38 1.23 -0.14 -2.16
C GLU A 38 0.48 -1.07 -1.22
N THR A 39 -0.70 -1.49 -1.65
CA THR A 39 -1.57 -2.41 -0.93
C THR A 39 -1.07 -3.85 -1.07
N SER A 40 -1.80 -4.80 -0.48
CA SER A 40 -1.59 -6.22 -0.71
C SER A 40 -1.80 -6.67 -2.17
N VAL A 41 -2.42 -5.81 -3.00
CA VAL A 41 -2.55 -6.00 -4.44
C VAL A 41 -1.48 -5.17 -5.15
N LYS A 42 -0.60 -5.87 -5.85
CA LYS A 42 0.49 -5.29 -6.65
C LYS A 42 -0.05 -4.20 -7.60
N GLY A 43 0.60 -3.04 -7.61
CA GLY A 43 0.25 -1.90 -8.46
C GLY A 43 -0.95 -1.07 -7.99
N ILE A 44 -1.64 -1.47 -6.91
CA ILE A 44 -2.69 -0.69 -6.27
C ILE A 44 -2.10 0.05 -5.07
N PHE A 45 -2.32 1.35 -5.01
CA PHE A 45 -1.80 2.22 -3.95
C PHE A 45 -2.95 2.89 -3.20
N ALA A 46 -2.80 3.00 -1.88
CA ALA A 46 -3.74 3.70 -1.00
C ALA A 46 -3.05 4.90 -0.35
N VAL A 47 -3.77 6.01 -0.15
CA VAL A 47 -3.23 7.28 0.38
C VAL A 47 -4.24 7.96 1.29
N GLY A 48 -3.75 8.72 2.26
CA GLY A 48 -4.58 9.45 3.22
C GLY A 48 -5.29 8.53 4.21
N ASP A 49 -6.39 9.03 4.77
CA ASP A 49 -7.08 8.50 5.96
C ASP A 49 -7.68 7.09 5.77
N VAL A 50 -7.66 6.55 4.55
CA VAL A 50 -8.03 5.15 4.29
C VAL A 50 -6.99 4.15 4.81
N ARG A 51 -5.76 4.59 5.09
CA ARG A 51 -4.64 3.73 5.50
C ARG A 51 -4.61 3.53 7.02
N ALA A 52 -4.17 2.34 7.45
CA ALA A 52 -4.06 1.99 8.87
C ALA A 52 -3.10 2.90 9.65
N ILE A 53 -2.03 3.38 8.99
CA ILE A 53 -1.01 4.26 9.58
C ILE A 53 -1.07 5.70 9.03
N ALA A 54 -2.26 6.18 8.67
CA ALA A 54 -2.45 7.54 8.19
C ALA A 54 -2.22 8.58 9.29
N MET A 55 -1.65 9.74 8.93
CA MET A 55 -1.52 10.88 9.83
C MET A 55 -2.84 11.63 10.07
N ASN A 56 -3.90 11.34 9.32
CA ASN A 56 -5.21 11.99 9.38
C ASN A 56 -5.15 13.52 9.20
N ARG A 57 -4.38 13.95 8.20
CA ARG A 57 -4.18 15.37 7.86
C ARG A 57 -4.21 15.56 6.36
N VAL A 58 -4.93 16.59 5.91
CA VAL A 58 -5.06 16.96 4.50
C VAL A 58 -3.70 17.14 3.82
N ALA A 59 -2.79 17.91 4.44
CA ALA A 59 -1.46 18.15 3.87
C ALA A 59 -0.64 16.85 3.68
N SER A 60 -0.72 15.93 4.64
CA SER A 60 -0.07 14.62 4.53
C SER A 60 -0.69 13.78 3.42
N ALA A 61 -2.02 13.71 3.33
CA ALA A 61 -2.72 12.97 2.28
C ALA A 61 -2.39 13.50 0.87
N VAL A 62 -2.27 14.82 0.70
CA VAL A 62 -1.84 15.44 -0.57
C VAL A 62 -0.42 15.01 -0.92
N GLY A 63 0.51 15.05 0.03
CA GLY A 63 1.89 14.60 -0.17
C GLY A 63 1.98 13.11 -0.53
N GLU A 64 1.21 12.27 0.15
CA GLU A 64 1.11 10.83 -0.16
C GLU A 64 0.57 10.59 -1.57
N GLY A 65 -0.42 11.36 -2.02
CA GLY A 65 -0.93 11.31 -3.39
C GLY A 65 0.16 11.56 -4.44
N ALA A 66 0.99 12.58 -4.24
CA ALA A 66 2.13 12.86 -5.12
C ALA A 66 3.18 11.72 -5.09
N MET A 67 3.44 11.15 -3.91
CA MET A 67 4.32 9.97 -3.78
C MET A 67 3.75 8.75 -4.49
N ALA A 68 2.44 8.50 -4.42
CA ALA A 68 1.80 7.36 -5.08
C ALA A 68 2.03 7.40 -6.59
N ILE A 69 1.93 8.57 -7.23
CA ILE A 69 2.26 8.75 -8.65
C ILE A 69 3.69 8.31 -8.95
N SER A 70 4.66 8.72 -8.12
CA SER A 70 6.06 8.32 -8.28
C SER A 70 6.25 6.79 -8.19
N PHE A 71 5.51 6.13 -7.28
CA PHE A 71 5.55 4.67 -7.19
C PHE A 71 4.81 3.97 -8.33
N VAL A 72 3.73 4.54 -8.87
CA VAL A 72 3.07 4.04 -10.09
C VAL A 72 4.05 4.06 -11.27
N HIS A 73 4.84 5.13 -11.44
CA HIS A 73 5.86 5.15 -12.47
C HIS A 73 6.94 4.07 -12.27
N LYS A 74 7.42 3.90 -11.03
CA LYS A 74 8.38 2.83 -10.70
C LYS A 74 7.79 1.45 -11.00
N TYR A 75 6.55 1.23 -10.58
CA TYR A 75 5.80 0.00 -10.81
C TYR A 75 5.71 -0.36 -12.29
N LEU A 76 5.32 0.61 -13.13
CA LEU A 76 5.22 0.42 -14.57
C LEU A 76 6.58 0.26 -15.27
N ALA A 77 7.67 0.66 -14.62
CA ALA A 77 9.02 0.47 -15.12
C ALA A 77 9.61 -0.92 -14.75
N GLU A 78 8.94 -1.72 -13.92
CA GLU A 78 9.34 -3.10 -13.57
C GLU A 78 8.91 -4.14 -14.62
N ASN A 79 8.40 -3.69 -15.77
CA ASN A 79 8.02 -4.55 -16.90
C ASN A 79 9.23 -5.17 -17.59
#